data_AF-A0A7C0XDM3-F1
#
_entry.id   AF-A0A7C0XDM3-F1
#
_cell.length_a   1.000
_cell.length_b   1.000
_cell.length_c   1.000
_cell.angle_alpha   90.00
_cell.angle_beta   90.00
_cell.angle_gamma   90.00
#
_symmetry.space_group_name_H-M   'P 1'
#
loop_
_entity.id
_entity.type
_entity.pdbx_description
1 polymer ?
#
loop_
_entity_poly.entity_id
_entity_poly.type
_entity_poly.pdbx_seq_one_letter_code
_entity_poly.pdbx_strand_id
1 'polypeptide(L)'
;MGEIRSSIEIAMEKADRLGRTTKEELETEKLSDRGRHIVARYMQGKIEGLKAGLSDISKNEMPLVLKGATEILLRNIVLPRDKDQWPGIIKALSGFAELKGSQANHIIPRIEQLLKSYEQTRDQYYEQLKMRMEDHLGGIRQAISQQYGTAIASKIDVNSLPEFQKEWSHISVEIADQFEQQLMPLKEHLKEL
;
A
#
# COMPACT_ATOMS: atom_id res chain seq x y z
N MET A 1 -21.59 -10.78 -22.79
CA MET A 1 -22.31 -9.50 -22.75
C MET A 1 -22.46 -9.13 -21.29
N GLY A 2 -21.81 -8.05 -20.85
CA GLY A 2 -21.77 -7.65 -19.45
C GLY A 2 -23.06 -6.96 -19.05
N GLU A 3 -23.80 -7.54 -18.12
CA GLU A 3 -24.98 -6.93 -17.54
C GLU A 3 -24.55 -5.71 -16.72
N ILE A 4 -24.78 -4.52 -17.27
CA ILE A 4 -24.65 -3.26 -16.54
C ILE A 4 -25.83 -3.22 -15.57
N ARG A 5 -25.58 -3.63 -14.32
CA ARG A 5 -26.57 -3.56 -13.24
C ARG A 5 -27.10 -2.13 -13.10
N SER A 6 -28.42 -2.01 -13.06
CA SER A 6 -29.11 -0.71 -12.94
C SER A 6 -28.81 -0.09 -11.57
N SER A 7 -28.73 1.24 -11.50
CA SER A 7 -28.58 1.96 -10.22
C SER A 7 -29.67 1.61 -9.21
N ILE A 8 -30.85 1.17 -9.68
CA ILE A 8 -31.96 0.67 -8.86
C ILE A 8 -31.66 -0.70 -8.26
N GLU A 9 -31.01 -1.61 -9.00
CA GLU A 9 -30.60 -2.92 -8.47
C GLU A 9 -29.52 -2.77 -7.41
N ILE A 10 -28.55 -1.85 -7.61
CA ILE A 10 -27.52 -1.55 -6.60
C ILE A 10 -28.16 -0.94 -5.33
N ALA A 11 -29.19 -0.11 -5.51
CA ALA A 11 -29.94 0.47 -4.39
C ALA A 11 -30.81 -0.57 -3.66
N MET A 12 -31.47 -1.48 -4.39
CA MET A 12 -32.23 -2.59 -3.83
C MET A 12 -31.34 -3.62 -3.14
N GLU A 13 -30.16 -3.93 -3.68
CA GLU A 13 -29.20 -4.84 -3.06
C GLU A 13 -28.62 -4.25 -1.76
N LYS A 14 -28.41 -2.92 -1.71
CA LYS A 14 -28.09 -2.20 -0.47
C LYS A 14 -29.25 -2.18 0.52
N ALA A 15 -30.48 -1.99 0.06
CA ALA A 15 -31.68 -1.96 0.90
C ALA A 15 -32.01 -3.34 1.50
N ASP A 16 -31.84 -4.42 0.73
CA ASP A 16 -32.04 -5.80 1.19
C ASP A 16 -30.97 -6.23 2.20
N ARG A 17 -29.71 -5.79 2.01
CA ARG A 17 -28.67 -6.00 3.03
C ARG A 17 -29.00 -5.26 4.33
N LEU A 18 -29.45 -4.00 4.24
CA LEU A 18 -29.87 -3.21 5.40
C LEU A 18 -31.12 -3.77 6.11
N GLY A 19 -32.04 -4.40 5.37
CA GLY A 19 -33.24 -5.03 5.93
C GLY A 19 -32.99 -6.37 6.64
N ARG A 20 -31.83 -7.00 6.44
CA ARG A 20 -31.43 -8.28 7.07
C ARG A 20 -30.42 -8.13 8.20
N THR A 21 -29.82 -6.94 8.37
CA THR A 21 -28.85 -6.69 9.45
C THR A 21 -29.58 -6.59 10.79
N THR A 22 -29.23 -7.47 11.71
CA THR A 22 -29.77 -7.43 13.08
C THR A 22 -29.28 -6.17 13.81
N LYS A 23 -30.01 -5.69 14.83
CA LYS A 23 -29.60 -4.50 15.61
C LYS A 23 -28.19 -4.64 16.18
N GLU A 24 -27.82 -5.86 16.58
CA GLU A 24 -26.51 -6.20 17.10
C GLU A 24 -25.40 -6.05 16.04
N GLU A 25 -25.60 -6.60 14.83
CA GLU A 25 -24.64 -6.44 13.72
C GLU A 25 -24.43 -4.96 13.37
N LEU A 26 -25.51 -4.17 13.37
CA LEU A 26 -25.44 -2.73 13.09
C LEU A 26 -24.68 -1.96 14.17
N GLU A 27 -24.81 -2.36 15.43
CA GLU A 27 -24.00 -1.81 16.54
C GLU A 27 -22.53 -2.22 16.44
N THR A 28 -22.23 -3.46 16.06
CA THR A 28 -20.83 -3.89 15.87
C THR A 28 -20.14 -3.14 14.74
N GLU A 29 -20.83 -2.86 13.64
CA GLU A 29 -20.27 -2.12 12.52
C GLU A 29 -20.00 -0.66 12.90
N LYS A 30 -20.91 -0.02 13.65
CA LYS A 30 -20.70 1.34 14.17
C LYS A 30 -19.45 1.44 15.05
N LEU A 31 -19.20 0.44 15.90
CA LEU A 31 -18.02 0.42 16.77
C LEU A 31 -16.74 0.22 15.96
N SER A 32 -16.77 -0.66 14.96
CA SER A 32 -15.65 -0.82 14.02
C SER A 32 -15.38 0.48 13.27
N ASP A 33 -16.41 1.12 12.73
CA ASP A 33 -16.32 2.40 12.04
C ASP A 33 -15.73 3.50 12.93
N ARG A 34 -16.10 3.52 14.22
CA ARG A 34 -15.51 4.45 15.19
C ARG A 34 -13.99 4.26 15.29
N GLY A 35 -13.51 3.02 15.35
CA GLY A 35 -12.08 2.69 15.30
C GLY A 35 -11.40 3.17 14.02
N ARG A 36 -12.04 2.93 12.87
CA ARG A 36 -11.55 3.40 11.55
C ARG A 36 -11.40 4.91 11.52
N HIS A 37 -12.38 5.66 12.04
CA HIS A 37 -12.35 7.12 12.10
C HIS A 37 -11.25 7.66 13.01
N ILE A 38 -11.02 7.03 14.17
CA ILE A 38 -9.94 7.41 15.10
C ILE A 38 -8.59 7.28 14.39
N VAL A 39 -8.33 6.15 13.74
CA VAL A 39 -7.07 5.95 13.00
C VAL A 39 -6.96 6.92 11.83
N ALA A 40 -8.05 7.17 11.08
CA ALA A 40 -8.01 8.16 9.99
C ALA A 40 -7.59 9.56 10.48
N ARG A 41 -8.12 10.00 11.64
CA ARG A 41 -7.70 11.26 12.26
C ARG A 41 -6.25 11.23 12.71
N TYR A 42 -5.80 10.12 13.31
CA TYR A 42 -4.41 9.93 13.69
C TYR A 42 -3.48 10.04 12.48
N MET A 43 -3.76 9.30 11.41
CA MET A 43 -2.97 9.33 10.17
C MET A 43 -2.90 10.73 9.57
N GLN A 44 -3.99 11.50 9.63
CA GLN A 44 -4.05 12.91 9.20
C GLN A 44 -3.34 13.90 10.15
N GLY A 45 -2.86 13.45 11.31
CA GLY A 45 -2.22 14.31 12.31
C GLY A 45 -3.19 15.19 13.09
N LYS A 46 -4.49 14.87 13.06
CA LYS A 46 -5.55 15.61 13.77
C LYS A 46 -5.68 15.25 15.24
N ILE A 47 -4.95 14.22 15.69
CA ILE A 47 -4.80 13.80 17.08
C ILE A 47 -3.33 13.38 17.28
N GLU A 48 -2.78 13.62 18.46
CA GLU A 48 -1.37 13.38 18.77
C GLU A 48 -1.02 11.88 18.81
N GLY A 49 -1.96 11.05 19.26
CA GLY A 49 -1.76 9.60 19.42
C GLY A 49 -3.08 8.84 19.42
N LEU A 50 -3.00 7.53 19.16
CA LEU A 50 -4.17 6.65 19.19
C LEU A 50 -4.71 6.47 20.60
N LYS A 51 -3.83 6.49 21.62
CA LYS A 51 -4.26 6.42 23.03
C LYS A 51 -5.21 7.55 23.41
N ALA A 52 -4.97 8.77 22.91
CA ALA A 52 -5.85 9.91 23.15
C ALA A 52 -7.21 9.74 22.47
N GLY A 53 -7.25 9.16 21.26
CA GLY A 53 -8.50 8.88 20.56
C GLY A 53 -9.34 7.75 21.17
N LEU A 54 -8.71 6.89 21.98
CA LEU A 54 -9.32 5.69 22.57
C LEU A 54 -9.67 5.84 24.06
N SER A 55 -9.36 6.99 24.69
CA SER A 55 -9.57 7.19 26.14
C SER A 55 -11.03 7.04 26.58
N ASP A 56 -11.97 7.43 25.71
CA ASP A 56 -13.40 7.51 26.01
C ASP A 56 -14.17 6.25 25.59
N ILE A 57 -13.47 5.21 25.17
CA ILE A 57 -14.05 3.93 24.76
C ILE A 57 -14.23 3.03 25.98
N SER A 58 -15.44 2.50 26.16
CA SER A 58 -15.70 1.57 27.25
C SER A 58 -14.98 0.23 27.02
N LYS A 59 -14.68 -0.50 28.12
CA LYS A 59 -13.99 -1.79 28.04
C LYS A 59 -14.73 -2.83 27.18
N ASN A 60 -16.06 -2.78 27.15
CA ASN A 60 -16.89 -3.72 26.39
C ASN A 60 -16.88 -3.42 24.89
N GLU A 61 -16.73 -2.15 24.51
CA GLU A 61 -16.69 -1.72 23.10
C GLU A 61 -15.28 -1.82 22.50
N MET A 62 -14.26 -1.75 23.34
CA MET A 62 -12.85 -1.69 22.96
C MET A 62 -12.44 -2.77 21.93
N PRO A 63 -12.82 -4.05 22.04
CA PRO A 63 -12.41 -5.06 21.06
C PRO A 63 -12.90 -4.76 19.64
N LEU A 64 -14.14 -4.28 19.49
CA LEU A 64 -14.73 -3.95 18.19
C LEU A 64 -14.12 -2.68 17.60
N VAL A 65 -13.84 -1.68 18.44
CA VAL A 65 -13.14 -0.45 18.03
C VAL A 65 -11.71 -0.78 17.57
N LEU A 66 -10.99 -1.62 18.32
CA LEU A 66 -9.64 -2.05 17.96
C LEU A 66 -9.59 -2.86 16.68
N LYS A 67 -10.63 -3.63 16.36
CA LYS A 67 -10.76 -4.33 15.07
C LYS A 67 -10.71 -3.33 13.91
N GLY A 68 -11.58 -2.32 13.92
CA GLY A 68 -11.62 -1.30 12.88
C GLY A 68 -10.34 -0.44 12.82
N ALA A 69 -9.74 -0.16 13.98
CA ALA A 69 -8.45 0.55 14.04
C ALA A 69 -7.32 -0.26 13.36
N THR A 70 -7.21 -1.54 13.74
CA THR A 70 -6.23 -2.48 13.17
C THR A 70 -6.38 -2.59 11.65
N GLU A 71 -7.60 -2.69 11.14
CA GLU A 71 -7.88 -2.74 9.69
C GLU A 71 -7.28 -1.55 8.93
N ILE A 72 -7.45 -0.32 9.43
CA ILE A 72 -6.92 0.88 8.77
C ILE A 72 -5.40 0.96 8.88
N LEU A 73 -4.81 0.61 10.03
CA LEU A 73 -3.35 0.60 10.16
C LEU A 73 -2.72 -0.41 9.19
N LEU A 74 -3.25 -1.64 9.09
CA LEU A 74 -2.74 -2.64 8.13
C LEU A 74 -2.86 -2.17 6.68
N ARG A 75 -3.93 -1.45 6.34
CA ARG A 75 -4.12 -0.91 4.99
C ARG A 75 -3.07 0.14 4.62
N ASN A 76 -2.44 0.79 5.60
CA ASN A 76 -1.37 1.76 5.38
C ASN A 76 0.04 1.13 5.40
N ILE A 77 0.18 -0.16 5.76
CA ILE A 77 1.42 -0.91 5.61
C ILE A 77 1.42 -1.53 4.20
N VAL A 78 2.10 -0.87 3.27
CA VAL A 78 2.14 -1.21 1.84
C VAL A 78 3.58 -1.27 1.34
N LEU A 79 3.82 -1.97 0.23
CA LEU A 79 5.08 -1.88 -0.50
C LEU A 79 5.26 -0.46 -1.07
N PRO A 80 6.32 0.27 -0.68
CA PRO A 80 6.49 1.68 -1.05
C PRO A 80 6.86 1.83 -2.53
N ARG A 81 5.95 2.36 -3.34
CA ARG A 81 6.15 2.69 -4.77
C ARG A 81 7.06 3.90 -4.97
N ASP A 82 7.11 4.78 -3.98
CA ASP A 82 7.91 5.99 -3.96
C ASP A 82 8.22 6.38 -2.51
N LYS A 83 9.09 7.38 -2.35
CA LYS A 83 9.55 7.83 -1.04
C LYS A 83 8.47 8.55 -0.23
N ASP A 84 7.43 9.06 -0.90
CA ASP A 84 6.37 9.84 -0.26
C ASP A 84 5.40 8.95 0.53
N GLN A 85 5.42 7.63 0.28
CA GLN A 85 4.63 6.66 1.03
C GLN A 85 5.22 6.32 2.41
N TRP A 86 6.53 6.48 2.61
CA TRP A 86 7.21 6.13 3.86
C TRP A 86 6.65 6.83 5.11
N PRO A 87 6.40 8.15 5.11
CA PRO A 87 5.80 8.83 6.25
C PRO A 87 4.47 8.19 6.70
N GLY A 88 3.63 7.79 5.75
CA GLY A 88 2.37 7.09 6.04
C GLY A 88 2.60 5.70 6.64
N ILE A 89 3.51 4.92 6.07
CA ILE A 89 3.88 3.58 6.54
C ILE A 89 4.42 3.63 7.97
N ILE A 90 5.41 4.50 8.23
CA ILE A 90 6.03 4.66 9.56
C ILE A 90 5.00 5.09 10.60
N LYS A 91 4.08 5.98 10.22
CA LYS A 91 3.00 6.39 11.10
C LYS A 91 2.04 5.26 11.43
N ALA A 92 1.70 4.41 10.46
CA ALA A 92 0.89 3.22 10.71
C ALA A 92 1.58 2.21 11.64
N LEU A 93 2.89 1.97 11.45
CA LEU A 93 3.69 1.10 12.32
C LEU A 93 3.78 1.66 13.74
N SER A 94 3.97 2.98 13.87
CA SER A 94 3.96 3.67 15.16
C SER A 94 2.60 3.54 15.87
N GLY A 95 1.50 3.66 15.12
CA GLY A 95 0.16 3.40 15.62
C GLY A 95 0.00 1.96 16.16
N PHE A 96 0.55 0.96 15.46
CA PHE A 96 0.58 -0.41 15.95
C PHE A 96 1.36 -0.56 17.25
N ALA A 97 2.53 0.08 17.36
CA ALA A 97 3.32 0.09 18.59
C ALA A 97 2.55 0.73 19.75
N GLU A 98 1.78 1.79 19.51
CA GLU A 98 0.91 2.41 20.53
C GLU A 98 -0.21 1.48 21.01
N LEU A 99 -0.83 0.71 20.10
CA LEU A 99 -1.97 -0.17 20.41
C LEU A 99 -1.55 -1.51 21.04
N LYS A 100 -0.45 -2.10 20.56
CA LYS A 100 -0.04 -3.49 20.89
C LYS A 100 1.24 -3.55 21.74
N GLY A 101 1.91 -2.43 21.94
CA GLY A 101 3.07 -2.33 22.82
C GLY A 101 4.23 -3.24 22.41
N SER A 102 4.83 -3.92 23.38
CA SER A 102 6.03 -4.75 23.18
C SER A 102 5.83 -5.89 22.19
N GLN A 103 4.62 -6.42 22.04
CA GLN A 103 4.36 -7.51 21.09
C GLN A 103 4.56 -7.07 19.64
N ALA A 104 4.12 -5.86 19.27
CA ALA A 104 4.33 -5.33 17.93
C ALA A 104 5.79 -4.94 17.66
N ASN A 105 6.53 -4.53 18.70
CA ASN A 105 7.93 -4.10 18.56
C ASN A 105 8.88 -5.20 18.07
N HIS A 106 8.50 -6.48 18.17
CA HIS A 106 9.29 -7.58 17.60
C HIS A 106 9.08 -7.77 16.09
N ILE A 107 7.95 -7.30 15.55
CA ILE A 107 7.50 -7.56 14.18
C ILE A 107 7.70 -6.33 13.30
N ILE A 108 7.49 -5.14 13.85
CA ILE A 108 7.68 -3.86 13.16
C ILE A 108 9.06 -3.77 12.48
N PRO A 109 10.20 -4.07 13.13
CA PRO A 109 11.51 -4.00 12.49
C PRO A 109 11.66 -4.96 11.31
N ARG A 110 11.01 -6.13 11.36
CA ARG A 110 11.02 -7.11 10.26
C ARG A 110 10.24 -6.58 9.06
N ILE A 111 9.10 -5.94 9.31
CA ILE A 111 8.32 -5.27 8.25
C ILE A 111 9.15 -4.14 7.64
N GLU A 112 9.73 -3.26 8.45
CA GLU A 112 10.56 -2.15 7.94
C GLU A 112 11.73 -2.65 7.09
N GLN A 113 12.42 -3.69 7.54
CA GLN A 113 13.51 -4.31 6.79
C GLN A 113 13.01 -4.88 5.46
N LEU A 114 11.88 -5.57 5.45
CA LEU A 114 11.28 -6.11 4.23
C LEU A 114 10.94 -5.00 3.22
N LEU A 115 10.32 -3.91 3.69
CA LEU A 115 9.95 -2.76 2.84
C LEU A 115 11.17 -2.02 2.29
N LYS A 116 12.26 -1.90 3.07
CA LYS A 116 13.55 -1.36 2.60
C LYS A 116 14.18 -2.26 1.55
N SER A 117 14.17 -3.57 1.78
CA SER A 117 14.67 -4.55 0.81
C SER A 117 13.89 -4.50 -0.50
N TYR A 118 12.56 -4.29 -0.44
CA TYR A 118 11.73 -4.10 -1.63
C TYR A 118 12.18 -2.88 -2.46
N GLU A 119 12.32 -1.72 -1.82
CA GLU A 119 12.78 -0.49 -2.49
C GLU A 119 14.16 -0.69 -3.14
N GLN A 120 15.11 -1.25 -2.39
CA GLN A 120 16.45 -1.54 -2.89
C GLN A 120 16.44 -2.51 -4.07
N THR A 121 15.65 -3.58 -3.99
CA THR A 121 15.55 -4.59 -5.05
C THR A 121 14.97 -3.95 -6.31
N ARG A 122 13.86 -3.23 -6.17
CA ARG A 122 13.22 -2.55 -7.29
C ARG A 122 14.18 -1.58 -7.98
N ASP A 123 14.87 -0.74 -7.22
CA ASP A 123 15.79 0.25 -7.77
C ASP A 123 16.99 -0.43 -8.48
N GLN A 124 17.52 -1.53 -7.92
CA GLN A 124 18.57 -2.31 -8.58
C GLN A 124 18.12 -2.90 -9.92
N TYR A 125 16.92 -3.50 -9.97
CA TYR A 125 16.38 -4.06 -11.22
C TYR A 125 16.10 -2.97 -12.26
N TYR A 126 15.61 -1.81 -11.83
CA TYR A 126 15.39 -0.67 -12.71
C TYR A 126 16.68 -0.22 -13.39
N GLU A 127 17.74 0.01 -12.60
CA GLU A 127 19.04 0.43 -13.13
C GLU A 127 19.67 -0.65 -14.02
N GLN A 128 19.54 -1.93 -13.67
CA GLN A 128 20.01 -3.03 -14.51
C GLN A 128 19.29 -3.10 -15.86
N LEU A 129 17.96 -2.92 -15.87
CA LEU A 129 17.18 -2.87 -17.10
C LEU A 129 17.62 -1.69 -17.98
N LYS A 130 17.79 -0.52 -17.35
CA LYS A 130 18.22 0.70 -18.02
C LYS A 130 19.59 0.54 -18.67
N MET A 131 20.59 0.06 -17.93
CA MET A 131 21.94 -0.18 -18.46
C MET A 131 21.91 -1.15 -19.65
N ARG A 132 21.18 -2.27 -19.53
CA ARG A 132 21.05 -3.26 -20.61
C ARG A 132 20.45 -2.66 -21.88
N MET A 133 19.44 -1.82 -21.75
CA MET A 133 18.80 -1.18 -22.90
C MET A 133 19.64 -0.04 -23.48
N GLU A 134 20.35 0.72 -22.64
CA GLU A 134 21.33 1.72 -23.08
C GLU A 134 22.43 1.10 -23.93
N ASP A 135 22.97 -0.05 -23.53
CA ASP A 135 23.98 -0.80 -24.29
C ASP A 135 23.43 -1.23 -25.66
N HIS A 136 22.19 -1.70 -25.72
CA HIS A 136 21.54 -2.07 -26.98
C HIS A 136 21.30 -0.87 -27.91
N LEU A 137 20.94 0.29 -27.33
CA LEU A 137 20.67 1.52 -28.07
C LEU A 137 21.94 2.22 -28.57
N GLY A 138 23.12 1.89 -28.05
CA GLY A 138 24.39 2.47 -28.51
C GLY A 138 24.58 2.38 -30.03
N GLY A 139 24.30 1.22 -30.61
CA GLY A 139 24.37 1.00 -32.07
C GLY A 139 23.35 1.83 -32.85
N ILE A 140 22.13 1.97 -32.32
CA ILE A 140 21.05 2.75 -32.95
C ILE A 140 21.37 4.26 -32.88
N ARG A 141 21.85 4.75 -31.73
CA ARG A 141 22.28 6.14 -31.55
C ARG A 141 23.44 6.48 -32.49
N GLN A 142 24.37 5.57 -32.71
CA GLN A 142 25.48 5.78 -33.65
C GLN A 142 24.97 5.91 -35.09
N ALA A 143 24.07 5.05 -35.54
CA ALA A 143 23.46 5.13 -36.88
C ALA A 143 22.65 6.43 -37.06
N ILE A 144 21.84 6.82 -36.07
CA ILE A 144 21.08 8.07 -36.10
C ILE A 144 22.02 9.28 -36.09
N SER A 145 23.10 9.23 -35.32
CA SER A 145 24.11 10.29 -35.29
C SER A 145 24.77 10.49 -36.65
N GLN A 146 24.99 9.41 -37.42
CA GLN A 146 25.57 9.50 -38.76
C GLN A 146 24.59 10.09 -39.78
N GLN A 147 23.30 9.80 -39.65
CA GLN A 147 22.28 10.23 -40.63
C GLN A 147 21.66 11.60 -40.31
N TYR A 148 21.47 11.91 -39.03
CA TYR A 148 20.71 13.07 -38.54
C TYR A 148 21.48 13.94 -37.54
N GLY A 149 22.71 13.57 -37.19
CA GLY A 149 23.57 14.32 -36.28
C GLY A 149 23.41 13.96 -34.80
N THR A 150 24.43 14.28 -34.00
CA THR A 150 24.56 13.90 -32.58
C THR A 150 23.45 14.49 -31.70
N ALA A 151 22.98 15.71 -32.00
CA ALA A 151 21.93 16.39 -31.23
C ALA A 151 20.56 15.69 -31.29
N ILE A 152 20.29 14.92 -32.33
CA ILE A 152 19.06 14.12 -32.46
C ILE A 152 19.25 12.77 -31.75
N ALA A 153 20.41 12.13 -31.92
CA ALA A 153 20.73 10.87 -31.24
C ALA A 153 20.74 11.00 -29.70
N SER A 154 21.19 12.13 -29.15
CA SER A 154 21.24 12.37 -27.71
C SER A 154 19.88 12.62 -27.05
N LYS A 155 18.82 12.89 -27.83
CA LYS A 155 17.45 13.12 -27.32
C LYS A 155 16.68 11.84 -27.05
N ILE A 156 17.20 10.68 -27.48
CA ILE A 156 16.55 9.39 -27.27
C ILE A 156 16.73 9.00 -25.81
N ASP A 157 15.70 9.17 -24.99
CA ASP A 157 15.69 8.71 -23.60
C ASP A 157 15.20 7.27 -23.52
N VAL A 158 16.01 6.38 -22.95
CA VAL A 158 15.71 4.95 -22.78
C VAL A 158 14.46 4.75 -21.95
N ASN A 159 14.28 5.59 -20.93
CA ASN A 159 13.14 5.50 -20.03
C ASN A 159 11.82 5.87 -20.73
N SER A 160 11.89 6.59 -21.85
CA SER A 160 10.70 6.95 -22.64
C SER A 160 10.27 5.88 -23.66
N LEU A 161 11.09 4.84 -23.84
CA LEU A 161 10.82 3.81 -24.83
C LEU A 161 9.66 2.90 -24.38
N PRO A 162 8.68 2.60 -25.26
CA PRO A 162 7.58 1.69 -24.94
C PRO A 162 8.04 0.30 -24.48
N GLU A 163 9.12 -0.21 -25.08
CA GLU A 163 9.71 -1.51 -24.71
C GLU A 163 10.25 -1.48 -23.28
N PHE A 164 10.94 -0.40 -22.89
CA PHE A 164 11.45 -0.23 -21.53
C PHE A 164 10.30 -0.23 -20.51
N GLN A 165 9.24 0.54 -20.79
CA GLN A 165 8.07 0.63 -19.91
C GLN A 165 7.35 -0.72 -19.77
N LYS A 166 7.25 -1.48 -20.86
CA LYS A 166 6.64 -2.81 -20.86
C LYS A 166 7.44 -3.81 -20.02
N GLU A 167 8.74 -3.90 -20.25
CA GLU A 167 9.63 -4.80 -19.49
C GLU A 167 9.67 -4.41 -18.02
N TRP A 168 9.75 -3.11 -17.72
CA TRP A 168 9.70 -2.61 -16.35
C TRP A 168 8.38 -2.95 -15.65
N SER A 169 7.25 -2.79 -16.34
CA SER A 169 5.94 -3.16 -15.79
C SER A 169 5.87 -4.65 -15.44
N HIS A 170 6.47 -5.53 -16.25
CA HIS A 170 6.49 -6.96 -15.97
C HIS A 170 7.34 -7.27 -14.72
N ILE A 171 8.60 -6.82 -14.72
CA ILE A 171 9.55 -7.06 -13.63
C ILE A 171 9.03 -6.47 -12.31
N SER A 172 8.48 -5.27 -12.33
CA SER A 172 7.98 -4.60 -11.12
C SER A 172 6.79 -5.34 -10.48
N VAL A 173 5.92 -5.97 -11.27
CA VAL A 173 4.83 -6.82 -10.77
C VAL A 173 5.39 -8.08 -10.13
N GLU A 174 6.34 -8.75 -10.77
CA GLU A 174 6.96 -9.96 -10.21
C GLU A 174 7.66 -9.69 -8.87
N ILE A 175 8.41 -8.58 -8.77
CA ILE A 175 9.04 -8.15 -7.52
C ILE A 175 7.96 -7.85 -6.48
N ALA A 176 6.91 -7.10 -6.84
CA ALA A 176 5.83 -6.77 -5.91
C ALA A 176 5.15 -8.03 -5.37
N ASP A 177 4.80 -8.99 -6.22
CA ASP A 177 4.16 -10.23 -5.81
C ASP A 177 5.03 -11.02 -4.84
N GLN A 178 6.33 -11.17 -5.11
CA GLN A 178 7.26 -11.88 -4.22
C GLN A 178 7.37 -11.24 -2.83
N PHE A 179 7.36 -9.91 -2.76
CA PHE A 179 7.43 -9.19 -1.49
C PHE A 179 6.08 -9.13 -0.77
N GLU A 180 4.96 -9.09 -1.49
CA GLU A 180 3.63 -9.13 -0.89
C GLU A 180 3.37 -10.48 -0.21
N GLN A 181 3.83 -11.59 -0.79
CA GLN A 181 3.77 -12.93 -0.17
C GLN A 181 4.57 -13.02 1.14
N GLN A 182 5.62 -12.21 1.30
CA GLN A 182 6.40 -12.12 2.54
C GLN A 182 5.79 -11.13 3.54
N LEU A 183 5.17 -10.06 3.04
CA LEU A 183 4.55 -9.02 3.88
C LEU A 183 3.23 -9.51 4.50
N MET A 184 2.45 -10.29 3.75
CA MET A 184 1.15 -10.81 4.19
C MET A 184 1.21 -11.54 5.54
N PRO A 185 2.06 -12.56 5.76
CA PRO A 185 2.13 -13.24 7.05
C PRO A 185 2.59 -12.33 8.20
N LEU A 186 3.42 -11.32 7.94
CA LEU A 186 3.80 -10.32 8.96
C LEU A 186 2.62 -9.43 9.35
N LYS A 187 1.80 -9.04 8.38
CA LYS A 187 0.56 -8.27 8.60
C LYS A 187 -0.50 -9.09 9.31
N GLU A 188 -0.64 -10.37 8.98
CA GLU A 188 -1.52 -11.29 9.70
C GLU A 188 -1.07 -11.47 11.15
N HIS A 189 0.22 -11.67 11.37
CA HIS A 189 0.73 -11.80 12.73
C HIS A 189 0.52 -10.52 13.55
N LEU A 190 0.71 -9.32 12.97
CA LEU A 190 0.35 -8.05 13.64
C LEU A 190 -1.14 -7.93 13.99
N LYS A 191 -2.01 -8.51 13.16
CA LYS A 191 -3.47 -8.49 13.36
C LYS A 191 -3.89 -9.38 14.54
N GLU A 192 -3.16 -10.46 14.79
CA GLU A 192 -3.44 -11.48 15.81
C GLU A 192 -2.90 -11.15 17.20
N LEU A 193 -1.94 -10.22 17.31
CA LEU A 193 -1.59 -9.57 18.58
C LEU A 193 -2.82 -8.88 19.18
#